data_AF-J3SF53-F1
#
_entry.id   AF-J3SF53-F1
#
_cell.length_a   1.000
_cell.length_b   1.000
_cell.length_c   1.000
_cell.angle_alpha   90.00
_cell.angle_beta   90.00
_cell.angle_gamma   90.00
#
_symmetry.space_group_name_H-M   'P 1'
#
loop_
_entity.id
_entity.type
_entity.pdbx_description
1 polymer ?
#
loop_
_entity_poly.entity_id
_entity_poly.type
_entity_poly.pdbx_seq_one_letter_code
_entity_poly.pdbx_strand_id
1 'polypeptide(L)'
;MAYRGQGQKVQKVMVQPINLIFRYLQNRSRIQVWLYEQVNMRIEGCIIGFDEYMNLVLDDAEEIHSKTKSRKQLGRIMLKGDNITLLQSVSI
;
A
#
# COMPACT_ATOMS: atom_id res chain seq x y z
N MET A 1 -27.89 -32.29 -33.05
CA MET A 1 -26.45 -31.94 -32.97
C MET A 1 -26.30 -30.89 -31.87
N ALA A 2 -25.76 -31.25 -30.70
CA ALA A 2 -25.61 -30.33 -29.58
C ALA A 2 -24.15 -29.84 -29.54
N TYR A 3 -23.93 -28.57 -29.88
CA TYR A 3 -22.65 -27.89 -29.63
C TYR A 3 -22.50 -27.68 -28.12
N ARG A 4 -21.79 -28.61 -27.48
CA ARG A 4 -21.35 -28.46 -26.09
C ARG A 4 -20.19 -27.47 -26.09
N GLY A 5 -20.51 -26.19 -25.92
CA GLY A 5 -19.51 -25.14 -25.74
C GLY A 5 -18.64 -25.49 -24.53
N GLN A 6 -17.40 -25.91 -24.79
CA GLN A 6 -16.39 -26.00 -23.75
C GLN A 6 -16.13 -24.56 -23.28
N GLY A 7 -16.69 -24.20 -22.13
CA GLY A 7 -16.35 -22.96 -21.46
C GLY A 7 -14.83 -22.93 -21.25
N GLN A 8 -14.14 -21.98 -21.89
CA GLN A 8 -12.73 -21.74 -21.68
C GLN A 8 -12.53 -21.50 -20.18
N LYS A 9 -11.83 -22.41 -19.50
CA LYS A 9 -11.41 -22.22 -18.12
C LYS A 9 -10.41 -21.06 -18.10
N VAL A 10 -10.88 -19.87 -17.77
CA VAL A 10 -10.00 -18.71 -17.55
C VAL A 10 -9.12 -19.03 -16.34
N GLN A 11 -7.82 -19.22 -16.56
CA GLN A 11 -6.87 -19.31 -15.46
C GLN A 11 -6.74 -17.92 -14.83
N LYS A 12 -7.01 -17.84 -13.52
CA LYS A 12 -6.87 -16.59 -12.77
C LYS A 12 -5.39 -16.31 -12.56
N VAL A 13 -4.88 -15.28 -13.23
CA VAL A 13 -3.52 -14.78 -13.00
C VAL A 13 -3.44 -14.21 -11.58
N MET A 14 -2.46 -14.67 -10.80
CA MET A 14 -2.17 -14.15 -9.47
C MET A 14 -1.19 -12.98 -9.56
N VAL A 15 -1.46 -11.91 -8.81
CA VAL A 15 -0.57 -10.75 -8.75
C VAL A 15 0.36 -10.90 -7.55
N GLN A 16 1.67 -10.81 -7.79
CA GLN A 16 2.65 -10.78 -6.72
C GLN A 16 2.56 -9.45 -5.94
N PRO A 17 2.76 -9.44 -4.61
CA PRO A 17 2.64 -8.23 -3.79
C PRO A 17 3.54 -7.08 -4.25
N ILE A 18 4.75 -7.38 -4.72
CA ILE A 18 5.67 -6.36 -5.24
C ILE A 18 5.07 -5.58 -6.42
N ASN A 19 4.27 -6.24 -7.27
CA ASN A 19 3.58 -5.59 -8.39
C ASN A 19 2.49 -4.62 -7.90
N LEU A 20 1.89 -4.89 -6.74
CA LEU A 20 0.92 -3.98 -6.14
C LEU A 20 1.60 -2.71 -5.60
N ILE A 21 2.76 -2.85 -4.94
CA ILE A 21 3.56 -1.73 -4.45
C ILE A 21 4.06 -0.89 -5.62
N PHE A 22 4.54 -1.56 -6.67
CA PHE A 22 4.95 -0.90 -7.90
C PHE A 22 3.80 -0.10 -8.53
N ARG A 23 2.57 -0.64 -8.53
CA ARG A 23 1.38 0.08 -8.97
C ARG A 23 1.10 1.33 -8.12
N TYR A 24 1.25 1.26 -6.80
CA TYR A 24 1.10 2.43 -5.93
C TYR A 24 2.12 3.53 -6.24
N LEU A 25 3.37 3.13 -6.51
CA LEU A 25 4.45 4.05 -6.93
C LEU A 25 4.15 4.69 -8.28
N GLN A 26 3.76 3.91 -9.30
CA GLN A 26 3.47 4.42 -10.64
C GLN A 26 2.27 5.37 -10.66
N ASN A 27 1.21 5.03 -9.94
CA ASN A 27 0.00 5.83 -9.88
C ASN A 27 0.11 7.03 -8.93
N ARG A 28 1.23 7.16 -8.20
CA ARG A 28 1.40 8.10 -7.08
C ARG A 28 0.19 8.08 -6.14
N SER A 29 -0.33 6.89 -5.87
CA SER A 29 -1.52 6.74 -5.03
C SER A 29 -1.15 7.04 -3.59
N ARG A 30 -2.00 7.81 -2.90
CA ARG A 30 -1.88 7.99 -1.46
C ARG A 30 -2.22 6.66 -0.79
N ILE A 31 -1.29 6.15 0.00
CA ILE A 31 -1.44 4.91 0.75
C ILE A 31 -1.44 5.20 2.24
N GLN A 32 -2.08 4.33 3.00
CA GLN A 32 -2.03 4.27 4.45
C GLN A 32 -1.24 3.03 4.87
N VAL A 33 -0.19 3.25 5.64
CA VAL A 33 0.67 2.25 6.24
C VAL A 33 0.26 2.01 7.69
N TRP A 34 -0.04 0.76 8.00
CA TRP A 34 -0.26 0.33 9.38
C TRP A 34 1.06 -0.10 9.99
N LEU A 35 1.30 0.32 11.23
CA LEU A 35 2.57 0.12 11.91
C LEU A 35 2.53 -1.15 12.78
N TYR A 36 3.65 -1.87 12.80
CA TYR A 36 3.86 -3.02 13.66
C TYR A 36 3.76 -2.61 15.14
N GLU A 37 2.98 -3.38 15.92
CA GLU A 37 2.70 -3.14 17.35
C GLU A 37 2.08 -1.76 17.72
N GLN A 38 1.87 -0.85 16.76
CA GLN A 38 1.35 0.50 17.00
C GLN A 38 0.00 0.74 16.32
N VAL A 39 -1.06 0.21 16.92
CA VAL A 39 -2.44 0.23 16.36
C VAL A 39 -3.07 1.65 16.34
N ASN A 40 -2.60 2.54 17.20
CA ASN A 40 -3.18 3.88 17.36
C ASN A 40 -2.68 4.89 16.31
N MET A 41 -1.58 4.58 15.62
CA MET A 41 -0.95 5.49 14.67
C MET A 41 -0.82 4.80 13.31
N ARG A 42 -1.08 5.56 12.25
CA ARG A 42 -0.88 5.14 10.86
C ARG A 42 -0.10 6.22 10.14
N ILE A 43 0.65 5.85 9.12
CA ILE A 43 1.35 6.81 8.27
C ILE A 43 0.64 6.84 6.93
N GLU A 44 0.24 8.01 6.46
CA GLU A 44 -0.22 8.18 5.08
C GLU A 44 0.80 8.92 4.26
N GLY A 45 0.90 8.61 2.96
CA GLY A 45 1.81 9.29 2.05
C GLY A 45 1.79 8.69 0.66
N CYS A 46 2.52 9.30 -0.26
CA CYS A 46 2.68 8.81 -1.63
C CYS A 46 4.03 8.10 -1.76
N ILE A 47 4.05 6.84 -2.22
CA ILE A 47 5.31 6.12 -2.42
C ILE A 47 6.08 6.76 -3.59
N ILE A 48 7.32 7.16 -3.35
CA ILE A 48 8.25 7.64 -4.38
C ILE A 48 9.43 6.68 -4.61
N GLY A 49 9.62 5.69 -3.74
CA GLY A 49 10.64 4.65 -3.87
C GLY A 49 10.44 3.53 -2.87
N PHE A 50 10.94 2.34 -3.20
CA PHE A 50 11.05 1.18 -2.29
C PHE A 50 12.25 0.31 -2.66
N ASP A 51 12.69 -0.57 -1.75
CA ASP A 51 13.82 -1.47 -1.94
C ASP A 51 13.47 -2.95 -1.66
N GLU A 52 14.46 -3.86 -1.72
CA GLU A 52 14.25 -5.29 -1.45
C GLU A 52 13.84 -5.61 0.01
N TYR A 53 14.08 -4.69 0.94
CA TYR A 53 13.72 -4.83 2.36
C TYR A 53 12.37 -4.21 2.68
N MET A 54 11.65 -3.70 1.67
CA MET A 54 10.37 -3.01 1.81
C MET A 54 10.49 -1.70 2.61
N ASN A 55 11.68 -1.10 2.67
CA ASN A 55 11.78 0.28 3.12
C ASN A 55 11.06 1.16 2.10
N LEU A 56 10.23 2.09 2.57
CA LEU A 56 9.44 2.97 1.71
C LEU A 56 9.90 4.40 1.86
N VAL A 57 10.13 5.08 0.74
CA VAL A 57 10.25 6.55 0.74
C VAL A 57 8.88 7.12 0.42
N LEU A 58 8.34 7.89 1.36
CA LEU A 58 7.02 8.52 1.26
C LEU A 58 7.17 10.04 1.10
N ASP A 59 6.42 10.61 0.16
CA ASP A 59 6.23 12.06 0.01
C ASP A 59 4.88 12.49 0.59
N ASP A 60 4.77 13.76 0.97
CA ASP A 60 3.58 14.35 1.62
C ASP A 60 3.04 13.49 2.78
N ALA A 61 3.98 12.95 3.57
CA ALA A 61 3.67 11.98 4.60
C ALA A 61 3.06 12.64 5.84
N GLU A 62 2.11 11.95 6.47
CA GLU A 62 1.40 12.38 7.65
C GLU A 62 1.25 11.25 8.67
N GLU A 63 1.42 11.55 9.95
CA GLU A 63 0.97 10.67 11.02
C GLU A 63 -0.51 10.89 11.29
N ILE A 64 -1.29 9.81 11.31
CA ILE A 64 -2.70 9.82 11.64
C ILE A 64 -2.90 9.04 12.93
N HIS A 65 -3.39 9.75 13.94
CA HIS A 65 -3.72 9.15 15.22
C HIS A 65 -5.20 8.76 15.24
N SER A 66 -5.48 7.45 15.25
CA SER A 66 -6.84 6.90 15.11
C SER A 66 -7.81 7.35 16.20
N LYS A 67 -7.31 7.57 17.43
CA LYS A 67 -8.10 7.96 18.61
C LYS A 67 -8.45 9.44 18.63
N THR A 68 -7.46 10.31 18.42
CA THR A 68 -7.60 11.77 18.48
C THR A 68 -8.04 12.37 17.14
N LYS A 69 -7.98 11.59 16.05
CA LYS A 69 -8.16 12.04 14.67
C LYS A 69 -7.22 13.18 14.26
N SER A 70 -6.13 13.39 15.02
CA SER A 70 -5.12 14.38 14.70
C SER A 70 -4.22 13.89 13.56
N ARG A 71 -3.93 14.79 12.63
CA ARG A 71 -2.97 14.58 11.54
C ARG A 71 -1.76 15.48 11.78
N LYS A 72 -0.56 14.94 11.66
CA LYS A 72 0.69 15.68 11.78
C LYS A 72 1.51 15.50 10.51
N GLN A 73 1.83 16.62 9.85
CA GLN A 73 2.67 16.62 8.65
C GLN A 73 4.10 16.22 8.99
N LEU A 74 4.66 15.34 8.18
CA LEU A 74 6.07 14.93 8.23
C LEU A 74 6.84 15.33 6.97
N GLY A 75 6.16 15.52 5.83
CA GLY A 75 6.81 15.80 4.55
C GLY A 75 7.43 14.53 3.96
N ARG A 76 8.70 14.58 3.55
CA ARG A 76 9.38 13.44 2.95
C ARG A 76 10.10 12.60 4.01
N ILE A 77 9.76 11.33 4.11
CA ILE A 77 10.35 10.40 5.08
C ILE A 77 10.76 9.08 4.44
N MET A 78 11.64 8.35 5.13
CA MET A 78 11.93 6.95 4.85
C MET A 78 11.39 6.10 6.01
N LEU A 79 10.44 5.22 5.72
CA LEU A 79 9.88 4.26 6.66
C LEU A 79 10.58 2.91 6.49
N LYS A 80 11.08 2.34 7.60
CA LYS A 80 11.71 1.03 7.57
C LYS A 80 10.69 -0.10 7.38
N GLY A 81 11.03 -1.09 6.57
CA GLY A 81 10.13 -2.19 6.19
C GLY A 81 9.71 -3.09 7.36
N ASP A 82 10.55 -3.21 8.38
CA ASP A 82 10.26 -3.95 9.63
C ASP A 82 9.07 -3.38 10.42
N ASN A 83 8.78 -2.10 10.26
CA ASN A 83 7.67 -1.42 10.92
C ASN A 83 6.35 -1.55 10.15
N ILE A 84 6.32 -2.19 8.98
CA ILE A 84 5.13 -2.25 8.11
C ILE A 84 4.29 -3.50 8.42
N THR A 85 3.02 -3.30 8.76
CA THR A 85 2.03 -4.39 8.91
C THR A 85 1.13 -4.53 7.69
N LEU A 86 0.65 -3.41 7.14
CA LEU A 86 -0.31 -3.40 6.04
C LEU A 86 -0.15 -2.14 5.19
N LEU A 87 -0.26 -2.28 3.86
CA LEU A 87 -0.36 -1.17 2.91
C LEU A 87 -1.76 -1.13 2.31
N GLN A 88 -2.48 -0.05 2.55
CA GLN A 88 -3.86 0.17 2.08
C GLN A 88 -3.91 1.38 1.16
N SER A 89 -4.52 1.27 -0.02
CA SER A 89 -4.86 2.47 -0.80
C SER A 89 -5.93 3.28 -0.06
N VAL A 90 -5.72 4.59 0.07
CA VAL A 90 -6.75 5.47 0.61
C VAL A 90 -7.68 5.83 -0.55
N SER A 91 -8.89 5.29 -0.55
CA SER A 91 -9.92 5.69 -1.50
C SER A 91 -10.31 7.13 -1.19
N ILE A 92 -10.09 8.04 -2.13
CA ILE A 92 -10.69 9.38 -2.13
C ILE A 92 -12.09 9.27 -2.75
#